data_AF-A0A929LAP3-F1
#
_entry.id   AF-A0A929LAP3-F1
#
_cell.length_a   1.000
_cell.length_b   1.000
_cell.length_c   1.000
_cell.angle_alpha   90.00
_cell.angle_beta   90.00
_cell.angle_gamma   90.00
#
_symmetry.space_group_name_H-M   'P 1'
#
loop_
_entity.id
_entity.type
_entity.pdbx_description
1 polymer ?
#
loop_
_entity_poly.entity_id
_entity_poly.type
_entity_poly.pdbx_seq_one_letter_code
_entity_poly.pdbx_strand_id
1 'polypeptide(L)'
;MDSEPDTILFVALDKFPDPMAESIGQFQVVDSGGEFHSPQQTGVLRFSGNRASLEVSPGFTPSVKWTEQPNGGWVGSPNDSEPARFSVLGSLAVNPSAVTLWGVRTTHRRSLGFAMPDEEAPGNQEMRTDWCLVGDHIPDEAQRFSEIQAEVTNLHDWAGIPTTKHIIPAKGRGPRTFSVELPDAPQASLIRPPGQVRLKPSATISPPASDGFKVTTNTAAVFNIDGGLVLTDALSQVATPIASLMTLLSGAESSVRRLGLAEGDVRVNVLGLQVHSEAPRSSGELFLYRRDVGDEFLPRWLDLAPRVSPVPQILAAAWSGELATVETEALTLATAAEMLHRRLYPNAKRFDEEQVGQAVEALRNSEVGEPVKTSLEDALRTWWADKSYPQRLREIAEPVAKAVPSAVGRISRWKEAVRAQRVAGAHGLGEEESGHTADILDVHALNQSLRWVLTFRLLLEAGVAPEQLDAAAQRSERYETAVRSWNDQLPYIFG
;
A
#
# COMPACT_ATOMS: atom_id res chain seq x y z
N MET A 1 21.77 39.80 7.92
CA MET A 1 20.55 39.08 8.34
C MET A 1 20.42 37.96 7.35
N ASP A 2 21.22 36.93 7.59
CA ASP A 2 21.36 35.77 6.72
C ASP A 2 20.26 34.80 7.13
N SER A 3 19.20 34.73 6.34
CA SER A 3 18.28 33.60 6.37
C SER A 3 19.03 32.41 5.76
N GLU A 4 19.39 31.43 6.58
CA GLU A 4 19.83 30.12 6.09
C GLU A 4 18.81 29.60 5.05
N PRO A 5 19.27 28.96 3.96
CA PRO A 5 18.35 28.35 3.03
C PRO A 5 17.66 27.19 3.76
N ASP A 6 16.34 27.30 3.92
CA ASP A 6 15.41 26.24 4.34
C ASP A 6 15.55 25.03 3.41
N THR A 7 16.64 24.30 3.60
CA THR A 7 16.86 22.99 3.04
C THR A 7 16.12 22.04 3.95
N ILE A 8 14.79 22.06 3.89
CA ILE A 8 13.97 20.98 4.44
C ILE A 8 14.09 19.83 3.43
N LEU A 9 15.31 19.29 3.35
CA LEU A 9 15.61 17.93 2.96
C LEU A 9 14.77 17.04 3.88
N PHE A 10 14.38 15.83 3.44
CA PHE A 10 14.22 14.71 4.38
C PHE A 10 15.26 14.88 5.47
N VAL A 11 14.94 14.76 6.76
CA VAL A 11 16.00 14.59 7.79
C VAL A 11 17.00 13.67 7.15
N ALA A 12 18.14 14.23 6.77
CA ALA A 12 18.97 13.59 5.78
C ALA A 12 19.32 12.26 6.45
N LEU A 13 18.94 11.16 5.81
CA LEU A 13 19.36 9.81 6.19
C LEU A 13 20.86 9.78 5.95
N ASP A 14 21.63 10.60 6.66
CA ASP A 14 22.99 10.86 6.25
C ASP A 14 23.89 9.73 6.69
N LYS A 15 23.44 8.83 7.58
CA LYS A 15 24.22 7.62 7.94
C LYS A 15 23.43 6.35 8.29
N PHE A 16 22.17 6.41 8.74
CA PHE A 16 21.46 5.20 9.16
C PHE A 16 19.96 5.18 8.78
N PRO A 17 19.45 4.07 8.23
CA PRO A 17 20.19 2.86 7.86
C PRO A 17 20.81 2.99 6.46
N ASP A 18 22.06 2.56 6.33
CA ASP A 18 22.56 1.95 5.08
C ASP A 18 21.95 0.52 4.99
N PRO A 19 21.61 -0.02 3.81
CA PRO A 19 21.04 -1.37 3.64
C PRO A 19 21.78 -2.53 4.35
N MET A 20 23.02 -2.34 4.80
CA MET A 20 23.75 -3.27 5.68
C MET A 20 24.31 -2.59 6.94
N ALA A 21 23.57 -1.66 7.53
CA ALA A 21 24.03 -0.93 8.69
C ALA A 21 23.83 -1.72 10.00
N GLU A 22 24.91 -1.81 10.76
CA GLU A 22 24.89 -2.16 12.17
C GLU A 22 25.27 -0.92 12.98
N SER A 23 24.56 -0.65 14.07
CA SER A 23 24.91 0.41 15.01
C SER A 23 24.86 -0.11 16.43
N ILE A 24 25.89 0.25 17.19
CA ILE A 24 25.95 0.00 18.63
C ILE A 24 25.19 1.13 19.34
N GLY A 25 24.49 0.80 20.43
CA GLY A 25 23.74 1.77 21.22
C GLY A 25 23.41 1.30 22.62
N GLN A 26 22.76 2.19 23.38
CA GLN A 26 22.12 1.89 24.66
C GLN A 26 20.62 1.79 24.44
N PHE A 27 19.98 0.76 24.97
CA PHE A 27 18.58 0.45 24.70
C PHE A 27 17.82 0.21 26.01
N GLN A 28 16.53 0.54 26.03
CA GLN A 28 15.70 0.43 27.21
C GLN A 28 14.26 0.08 26.85
N VAL A 29 13.64 -0.82 27.62
CA VAL A 29 12.22 -1.17 27.48
C VAL A 29 11.38 -0.11 28.15
N VAL A 30 10.39 0.37 27.40
CA VAL A 30 9.36 1.30 27.87
C VAL A 30 7.97 0.73 27.62
N ASP A 31 7.04 1.06 28.50
CA ASP A 31 5.62 0.82 28.21
C ASP A 31 5.03 1.93 27.33
N SER A 32 3.75 1.78 26.99
CA SER A 32 3.00 2.76 26.21
C SER A 32 2.85 4.12 26.91
N GLY A 33 3.01 4.18 28.23
CA GLY A 33 3.01 5.43 29.00
C GLY A 33 4.37 6.11 29.06
N GLY A 34 5.41 5.48 28.50
CA GLY A 34 6.79 5.95 28.57
C GLY A 34 7.48 5.67 29.91
N GLU A 35 6.87 4.86 30.79
CA GLU A 35 7.55 4.43 32.01
C GLU A 35 8.59 3.35 31.68
N PHE A 36 9.77 3.49 32.28
CA PHE A 36 10.89 2.58 32.07
C PHE A 36 10.73 1.30 32.87
N HIS A 37 10.77 0.15 32.19
CA HIS A 37 10.63 -1.17 32.83
C HIS A 37 11.93 -1.96 32.90
N SER A 38 13.00 -1.47 32.28
CA SER A 38 14.32 -2.10 32.33
C SER A 38 15.42 -1.08 32.60
N PRO A 39 16.59 -1.50 33.13
CA PRO A 39 17.80 -0.71 33.02
C PRO A 39 18.21 -0.53 31.55
N GLN A 40 19.06 0.46 31.28
CA GLN A 40 19.68 0.63 29.97
C GLN A 40 20.66 -0.51 29.71
N GLN A 41 20.53 -1.14 28.55
CA GLN A 41 21.36 -2.25 28.12
C GLN A 41 22.13 -1.90 26.86
N THR A 42 23.38 -2.35 26.80
CA THR A 42 24.18 -2.19 25.58
C THR A 42 23.73 -3.22 24.54
N GLY A 43 23.59 -2.77 23.29
CA GLY A 43 23.17 -3.64 22.21
C GLY A 43 23.68 -3.24 20.84
N VAL A 44 23.40 -4.10 19.87
CA VAL A 44 23.66 -3.89 18.45
C VAL A 44 22.32 -3.93 17.71
N LEU A 45 21.95 -2.81 17.11
CA LEU A 45 20.83 -2.71 16.18
C LEU A 45 21.34 -2.98 14.76
N ARG A 46 20.75 -3.98 14.10
CA ARG A 46 21.05 -4.35 12.72
C ARG A 46 19.86 -4.01 11.83
N PHE A 47 20.11 -3.40 10.70
CA PHE A 47 19.12 -3.18 9.65
C PHE A 47 19.53 -3.94 8.40
N SER A 48 18.66 -4.82 7.92
CA SER A 48 18.89 -5.61 6.71
C SER A 48 17.62 -5.65 5.86
N GLY A 49 17.70 -5.07 4.67
CA GLY A 49 16.54 -4.93 3.78
C GLY A 49 15.45 -4.08 4.40
N ASN A 50 14.32 -4.69 4.78
CA ASN A 50 13.19 -4.02 5.45
C ASN A 50 12.97 -4.54 6.88
N ARG A 51 13.99 -5.11 7.51
CA ARG A 51 13.90 -5.70 8.85
C ARG A 51 14.96 -5.10 9.77
N ALA A 52 14.51 -4.70 10.95
CA ALA A 52 15.39 -4.36 12.06
C ALA A 52 15.43 -5.53 13.06
N SER A 53 16.64 -5.85 13.54
CA SER A 53 16.85 -6.76 14.66
C SER A 53 17.76 -6.12 15.70
N LEU A 54 17.46 -6.38 16.97
CA LEU A 54 18.21 -5.87 18.11
C LEU A 54 18.78 -7.03 18.91
N GLU A 55 20.08 -7.00 19.15
CA GLU A 55 20.76 -7.91 20.08
C GLU A 55 21.23 -7.11 21.29
N VAL A 56 20.84 -7.51 22.50
CA VAL A 56 21.25 -6.85 23.77
C VAL A 56 21.92 -7.83 24.72
N SER A 57 22.86 -7.32 25.51
CA SER A 57 23.52 -8.06 26.59
C SER A 57 23.82 -7.14 27.80
N PRO A 58 23.39 -7.52 29.01
CA PRO A 58 22.43 -8.60 29.31
C PRO A 58 21.05 -8.41 28.66
N GLY A 59 20.26 -9.48 28.59
CA GLY A 59 18.90 -9.46 28.04
C GLY A 59 17.93 -8.63 28.89
N PHE A 60 16.93 -8.00 28.27
CA PHE A 60 15.90 -7.22 28.97
C PHE A 60 15.00 -8.09 29.86
N THR A 61 14.69 -9.29 29.39
CA THR A 61 13.77 -10.20 30.06
C THR A 61 14.49 -11.48 30.46
N PRO A 62 14.52 -11.85 31.75
CA PRO A 62 15.19 -13.06 32.19
C PRO A 62 14.47 -14.31 31.65
N SER A 63 15.24 -15.39 31.40
CA SER A 63 14.71 -16.71 30.98
C SER A 63 14.00 -17.46 32.09
N VAL A 64 14.33 -17.15 33.34
CA VAL A 64 13.78 -17.78 34.53
C VAL A 64 13.12 -16.72 35.39
N LYS A 65 11.90 -16.98 35.83
CA LYS A 65 11.21 -16.20 36.84
C LYS A 65 11.43 -16.86 38.20
N TRP A 66 12.03 -16.13 39.14
CA TRP A 66 12.22 -16.59 40.50
C TRP A 66 11.02 -16.19 41.36
N THR A 67 10.48 -17.15 42.12
CA THR A 67 9.39 -16.92 43.07
C THR A 67 9.88 -17.33 44.46
N GLU A 68 9.80 -16.40 45.42
CA GLU A 68 10.13 -16.68 46.82
C GLU A 68 9.04 -17.57 47.43
N GLN A 69 9.46 -18.63 48.09
CA GLN A 69 8.60 -19.54 48.80
C GLN A 69 8.37 -19.07 50.25
N PRO A 70 7.26 -19.48 50.90
CA PRO A 70 6.99 -19.14 52.30
C PRO A 70 8.08 -19.56 53.30
N ASN A 71 8.97 -20.47 52.92
CA ASN A 71 10.11 -20.94 53.74
C ASN A 71 11.40 -20.13 53.51
N GLY A 72 11.36 -19.06 52.70
CA GLY A 72 12.53 -18.25 52.33
C GLY A 72 13.42 -18.87 51.23
N GLY A 73 13.01 -20.00 50.64
CA GLY A 73 13.66 -20.59 49.47
C GLY A 73 13.15 -19.97 48.15
N TRP A 74 13.89 -20.17 47.06
CA TRP A 74 13.49 -19.67 45.74
C TRP A 74 13.23 -20.81 44.77
N VAL A 75 12.19 -20.69 43.97
CA VAL A 75 11.92 -21.60 42.84
C VAL A 75 11.91 -20.84 41.54
N GLY A 76 12.73 -21.31 40.61
CA GLY A 76 12.78 -20.82 39.25
C GLY A 76 11.76 -21.56 38.39
N SER A 77 10.91 -20.83 37.69
CA SER A 77 10.07 -21.35 36.62
C SER A 77 10.48 -20.71 35.28
N PRO A 78 10.26 -21.36 34.14
CA PRO A 78 10.37 -20.70 32.84
C PRO A 78 9.55 -19.40 32.85
N ASN A 79 10.12 -18.32 32.33
CA ASN A 79 9.40 -17.07 32.17
C ASN A 79 8.62 -17.09 30.84
N ASP A 80 7.43 -17.69 30.86
CA ASP A 80 6.54 -17.81 29.69
C ASP A 80 5.74 -16.52 29.43
N SER A 81 5.78 -15.56 30.35
CA SER A 81 5.07 -14.29 30.27
C SER A 81 5.98 -13.17 29.75
N GLU A 82 6.26 -13.15 28.45
CA GLU A 82 6.66 -11.89 27.81
C GLU A 82 5.42 -11.00 27.65
N PRO A 83 5.54 -9.67 27.83
CA PRO A 83 4.52 -8.75 27.34
C PRO A 83 4.30 -9.04 25.85
N ALA A 84 3.05 -9.20 25.43
CA ALA A 84 2.73 -9.63 24.06
C ALA A 84 3.38 -8.73 22.99
N ARG A 85 3.62 -7.45 23.33
CA ARG A 85 4.41 -6.44 22.60
C ARG A 85 4.90 -5.39 23.60
N PHE A 86 6.11 -4.88 23.41
CA PHE A 86 6.65 -3.72 24.13
C PHE A 86 7.48 -2.86 23.19
N SER A 87 7.69 -1.60 23.57
CA SER A 87 8.51 -0.64 22.82
C SER A 87 9.93 -0.62 23.40
N VAL A 88 10.92 -0.43 22.53
CA VAL A 88 12.32 -0.24 22.95
C VAL A 88 12.80 1.10 22.43
N LEU A 89 13.29 1.95 23.34
CA LEU A 89 13.98 3.19 22.99
C LEU A 89 15.47 2.92 22.94
N GLY A 90 16.16 3.52 21.97
CA GLY A 90 17.59 3.34 21.77
C GLY A 90 18.31 4.66 21.51
N SER A 91 19.51 4.79 22.06
CA SER A 91 20.47 5.85 21.76
C SER A 91 21.65 5.26 21.00
N LEU A 92 21.79 5.61 19.72
CA LEU A 92 22.81 5.11 18.80
C LEU A 92 24.08 5.97 18.83
N ALA A 93 25.22 5.34 18.59
CA ALA A 93 26.52 6.03 18.47
C ALA A 93 26.70 6.78 17.13
N VAL A 94 25.74 6.68 16.21
CA VAL A 94 25.75 7.33 14.89
C VAL A 94 24.52 8.22 14.73
N ASN A 95 24.53 9.11 13.74
CA ASN A 95 23.36 9.91 13.40
C ASN A 95 22.40 9.13 12.48
N PRO A 96 21.08 9.17 12.70
CA PRO A 96 20.41 9.83 13.83
C PRO A 96 20.62 9.06 15.15
N SER A 97 20.83 9.77 16.25
CA SER A 97 21.22 9.18 17.54
C SER A 97 20.06 8.58 18.32
N ALA A 98 18.82 8.85 17.94
CA ALA A 98 17.64 8.32 18.63
C ALA A 98 16.89 7.34 17.71
N VAL A 99 16.50 6.19 18.28
CA VAL A 99 15.71 5.17 17.62
C VAL A 99 14.61 4.67 18.55
N THR A 100 13.47 4.32 17.95
CA THR A 100 12.37 3.64 18.63
C THR A 100 11.99 2.39 17.86
N LEU A 101 11.87 1.26 18.56
CA LEU A 101 11.47 -0.02 18.00
C LEU A 101 10.07 -0.37 18.52
N TRP A 102 9.12 -0.61 17.61
CA TRP A 102 7.75 -1.00 17.92
C TRP A 102 7.45 -2.44 17.48
N GLY A 103 6.46 -3.07 18.11
CA GLY A 103 6.13 -4.48 17.84
C GLY A 103 7.32 -5.41 18.05
N VAL A 104 8.13 -5.17 19.09
CA VAL A 104 9.31 -5.96 19.39
C VAL A 104 8.90 -7.35 19.88
N ARG A 105 9.53 -8.38 19.32
CA ARG A 105 9.36 -9.79 19.70
C ARG A 105 10.72 -10.48 19.83
N THR A 106 10.88 -11.27 20.88
CA THR A 106 12.08 -12.09 21.05
C THR A 106 12.09 -13.21 20.01
N THR A 107 13.22 -13.37 19.31
CA THR A 107 13.42 -14.48 18.37
C THR A 107 14.40 -15.52 18.89
N HIS A 108 15.39 -15.10 19.68
CA HIS A 108 16.37 -16.02 20.24
C HIS A 108 16.86 -15.53 21.61
N ARG A 109 17.13 -16.47 22.53
CA ARG A 109 17.79 -16.19 23.79
C ARG A 109 18.95 -17.17 23.99
N ARG A 110 20.09 -16.66 24.45
CA ARG A 110 21.22 -17.48 24.93
C ARG A 110 21.52 -17.09 26.36
N SER A 111 21.36 -18.01 27.30
CA SER A 111 21.82 -17.87 28.67
C SER A 111 23.11 -18.66 28.88
N LEU A 112 24.11 -18.03 29.50
CA LEU A 112 25.33 -18.67 29.97
C LEU A 112 25.19 -18.87 31.48
N GLY A 113 24.81 -20.07 31.89
CA GLY A 113 24.61 -20.45 33.29
C GLY A 113 23.18 -20.24 33.82
N PHE A 114 23.00 -20.44 35.12
CA PHE A 114 21.77 -20.16 35.85
C PHE A 114 21.98 -18.89 36.69
N ALA A 115 21.21 -17.85 36.43
CA ALA A 115 21.25 -16.64 37.25
C ALA A 115 20.51 -16.89 38.55
N MET A 116 21.13 -16.59 39.69
CA MET A 116 20.44 -16.62 40.98
C MET A 116 19.42 -15.48 41.07
N PRO A 117 18.47 -15.53 42.03
CA PRO A 117 17.62 -14.38 42.34
C PRO A 117 18.50 -13.12 42.56
N ASP A 118 18.08 -11.99 41.98
CA ASP A 118 18.77 -10.68 42.04
C ASP A 118 20.13 -10.58 41.29
N GLU A 119 20.54 -11.60 40.53
CA GLU A 119 21.71 -11.52 39.63
C GLU A 119 21.29 -11.27 38.17
N GLU A 120 21.99 -10.38 37.48
CA GLU A 120 21.85 -10.23 36.03
C GLU A 120 22.33 -11.51 35.34
N ALA A 121 21.43 -12.18 34.63
CA ALA A 121 21.76 -13.40 33.90
C ALA A 121 22.77 -13.10 32.78
N PRO A 122 23.96 -13.75 32.77
CA PRO A 122 24.86 -13.64 31.65
C PRO A 122 24.17 -14.22 30.41
N GLY A 123 24.00 -13.41 29.37
CA GLY A 123 23.29 -13.86 28.18
C GLY A 123 23.01 -12.77 27.16
N ASN A 124 22.59 -13.21 25.98
CA ASN A 124 22.17 -12.34 24.89
C ASN A 124 20.71 -12.61 24.56
N GLN A 125 19.98 -11.55 24.29
CA GLN A 125 18.61 -11.60 23.78
C GLN A 125 18.58 -10.97 22.38
N GLU A 126 18.13 -11.75 21.40
CA GLU A 126 17.92 -11.29 20.03
C GLU A 126 16.42 -11.08 19.80
N MET A 127 16.08 -9.92 19.27
CA MET A 127 14.72 -9.49 19.00
C MET A 127 14.56 -9.03 17.56
N ARG A 128 13.35 -9.17 17.05
CA ARG A 128 12.91 -8.55 15.79
C ARG A 128 11.81 -7.55 16.10
N THR A 129 11.75 -6.52 15.26
CA THR A 129 10.75 -5.46 15.36
C THR A 129 9.98 -5.34 14.05
N ASP A 130 8.73 -4.93 14.14
CA ASP A 130 7.91 -4.64 12.97
C ASP A 130 8.25 -3.25 12.39
N TRP A 131 8.59 -2.29 13.25
CA TRP A 131 8.87 -0.90 12.89
C TRP A 131 10.07 -0.31 13.65
N CYS A 132 10.93 0.38 12.92
CA CYS A 132 12.06 1.12 13.47
C CYS A 132 11.90 2.60 13.06
N LEU A 133 11.65 3.46 14.05
CA LEU A 133 11.51 4.90 13.88
C LEU A 133 12.84 5.55 14.25
N VAL A 134 13.42 6.33 13.34
CA VAL A 134 14.75 6.90 13.51
C VAL A 134 14.67 8.42 13.47
N GLY A 135 15.22 9.08 14.50
CA GLY A 135 15.24 10.54 14.63
C GLY A 135 14.90 11.02 16.04
N ASP A 136 13.97 10.33 16.70
CA ASP A 136 13.44 10.72 18.02
C ASP A 136 12.90 9.50 18.80
N HIS A 137 12.63 9.67 20.09
CA HIS A 137 12.06 8.66 20.99
C HIS A 137 10.54 8.78 21.07
N ILE A 138 9.82 7.78 20.53
CA ILE A 138 8.35 7.76 20.47
C ILE A 138 7.82 6.53 21.22
N PRO A 139 7.72 6.57 22.55
CA PRO A 139 7.31 5.39 23.32
C PRO A 139 5.87 4.93 23.00
N ASP A 140 4.98 5.88 22.73
CA ASP A 140 3.55 5.64 22.49
C ASP A 140 3.25 5.37 21.00
N GLU A 141 2.81 4.14 20.68
CA GLU A 141 2.35 3.76 19.34
C GLU A 141 1.09 4.55 18.90
N ALA A 142 0.36 5.16 19.84
CA ALA A 142 -0.79 6.03 19.58
C ALA A 142 -0.40 7.49 19.31
N GLN A 143 0.91 7.82 19.29
CA GLN A 143 1.39 9.14 18.90
C GLN A 143 0.84 9.50 17.52
N ARG A 144 0.24 10.71 17.44
CA ARG A 144 -0.31 11.25 16.19
C ARG A 144 0.69 12.22 15.57
N PHE A 145 0.77 12.16 14.24
CA PHE A 145 1.66 12.99 13.43
C PHE A 145 0.83 13.82 12.46
N SER A 146 0.95 15.14 12.55
CA SER A 146 0.29 16.08 11.64
C SER A 146 0.98 16.16 10.29
N GLU A 147 2.30 15.98 10.20
CA GLU A 147 3.00 15.93 8.93
C GLU A 147 3.39 14.49 8.54
N ILE A 148 3.03 14.09 7.33
CA ILE A 148 3.41 12.80 6.74
C ILE A 148 4.11 13.07 5.42
N GLN A 149 5.28 12.50 5.22
CA GLN A 149 6.03 12.63 3.98
C GLN A 149 6.25 11.25 3.36
N ALA A 150 5.66 10.99 2.20
CA ALA A 150 5.78 9.72 1.50
C ALA A 150 6.58 9.88 0.19
N GLU A 151 7.61 9.05 0.02
CA GLU A 151 8.19 8.77 -1.30
C GLU A 151 7.76 7.39 -1.75
N VAL A 152 7.27 7.30 -2.96
CA VAL A 152 6.78 6.05 -3.56
C VAL A 152 7.43 5.89 -4.92
N THR A 153 7.70 4.65 -5.31
CA THR A 153 8.11 4.29 -6.67
C THR A 153 7.17 4.95 -7.70
N ASN A 154 7.71 5.48 -8.79
CA ASN A 154 7.03 6.22 -9.86
C ASN A 154 6.41 7.58 -9.48
N LEU A 155 6.36 7.96 -8.19
CA LEU A 155 5.75 9.24 -7.80
C LEU A 155 6.46 10.45 -8.43
N HIS A 156 7.79 10.40 -8.53
CA HIS A 156 8.58 11.46 -9.16
C HIS A 156 8.24 11.64 -10.65
N ASP A 157 8.21 10.53 -11.39
CA ASP A 157 7.92 10.55 -12.83
C ASP A 157 6.47 10.94 -13.11
N TRP A 158 5.53 10.46 -12.29
CA TRP A 158 4.11 10.83 -12.38
C TRP A 158 3.91 12.33 -12.10
N ALA A 159 4.58 12.87 -11.07
CA ALA A 159 4.48 14.28 -10.70
C ALA A 159 4.99 15.20 -11.83
N GLY A 160 6.07 14.80 -12.51
CA GLY A 160 6.61 15.48 -13.69
C GLY A 160 7.00 16.94 -13.42
N ILE A 161 7.41 17.26 -12.18
CA ILE A 161 7.79 18.62 -11.79
C ILE A 161 9.18 18.92 -12.36
N PRO A 162 9.33 19.93 -13.23
CA PRO A 162 10.62 20.27 -13.80
C PRO A 162 11.54 20.84 -12.71
N THR A 163 12.61 20.13 -12.40
CA THR A 163 13.56 20.48 -11.32
C THR A 163 14.92 20.96 -11.82
N THR A 164 15.19 20.79 -13.11
CA THR A 164 16.45 21.15 -13.74
C THR A 164 16.21 21.94 -15.01
N LYS A 165 17.04 22.96 -15.22
CA LYS A 165 17.00 23.79 -16.42
C LYS A 165 18.39 23.87 -17.04
N HIS A 166 18.48 23.41 -18.28
CA HIS A 166 19.68 23.51 -19.09
C HIS A 166 19.55 24.70 -20.04
N ILE A 167 20.43 25.69 -19.89
CA ILE A 167 20.47 26.85 -20.78
C ILE A 167 21.65 26.65 -21.73
N ILE A 168 21.32 26.33 -22.98
CA ILE A 168 22.31 26.19 -24.07
C ILE A 168 22.32 27.53 -24.83
N PRO A 169 23.44 28.27 -24.86
CA PRO A 169 23.50 29.55 -25.56
C PRO A 169 23.27 29.37 -27.07
N ALA A 170 22.36 30.15 -27.63
CA ALA A 170 21.87 30.04 -29.01
C ALA A 170 22.94 30.12 -30.12
N LYS A 171 24.13 30.65 -29.81
CA LYS A 171 25.26 30.79 -30.76
C LYS A 171 26.43 29.86 -30.46
N GLY A 172 26.29 28.89 -29.55
CA GLY A 172 27.35 27.93 -29.19
C GLY A 172 28.61 28.52 -28.52
N ARG A 173 28.70 29.85 -28.41
CA ARG A 173 29.78 30.61 -27.77
C ARG A 173 29.27 31.20 -26.46
N GLY A 174 29.25 30.39 -25.41
CA GLY A 174 28.91 30.81 -24.05
C GLY A 174 28.99 29.62 -23.09
N PRO A 175 29.18 29.86 -21.78
CA PRO A 175 29.15 28.79 -20.80
C PRO A 175 27.76 28.14 -20.83
N ARG A 176 27.72 26.80 -20.88
CA ARG A 176 26.49 26.06 -20.61
C ARG A 176 26.16 26.29 -19.14
N THR A 177 25.01 26.88 -18.85
CA THR A 177 24.56 27.05 -17.48
C THR A 177 23.50 25.99 -17.16
N PHE A 178 23.60 25.49 -15.95
CA PHE A 178 22.68 24.53 -15.37
C PHE A 178 22.16 25.14 -14.07
N SER A 179 20.84 25.22 -13.93
CA SER A 179 20.20 25.60 -12.67
C SER A 179 19.34 24.44 -12.17
N VAL A 180 19.38 24.24 -10.86
CA VAL A 180 18.39 23.44 -10.15
C VAL A 180 17.37 24.43 -9.60
N GLU A 181 16.12 24.25 -10.00
CA GLU A 181 14.99 25.03 -9.52
C GLU A 181 14.05 24.04 -8.86
N LEU A 182 13.64 24.29 -7.61
CA LEU A 182 12.72 23.41 -6.87
C LEU A 182 11.40 24.15 -6.70
N PRO A 183 10.60 24.31 -7.77
CA PRO A 183 9.33 25.02 -7.65
C PRO A 183 8.38 24.23 -6.76
N ASP A 184 7.79 24.87 -5.76
CA ASP A 184 6.73 24.26 -4.98
C ASP A 184 5.56 23.88 -5.90
N ALA A 185 5.04 22.65 -5.75
CA ALA A 185 3.78 22.31 -6.40
C ALA A 185 2.61 22.97 -5.65
N PRO A 186 1.50 23.27 -6.35
CA PRO A 186 0.27 23.72 -5.71
C PRO A 186 -0.17 22.76 -4.60
N GLN A 187 -0.66 23.33 -3.50
CA GLN A 187 -1.33 22.58 -2.45
C GLN A 187 -2.74 22.22 -2.90
N ALA A 188 -3.18 21.01 -2.56
CA ALA A 188 -4.56 20.56 -2.78
C ALA A 188 -5.18 20.08 -1.46
N SER A 189 -6.48 20.27 -1.32
CA SER A 189 -7.22 19.91 -0.09
C SER A 189 -7.58 18.44 -0.06
N LEU A 190 -7.44 17.82 1.10
CA LEU A 190 -7.84 16.43 1.35
C LEU A 190 -9.20 16.40 2.05
N ILE A 191 -10.05 15.45 1.65
CA ILE A 191 -11.35 15.21 2.28
C ILE A 191 -11.20 14.18 3.41
N ARG A 192 -10.46 13.10 3.15
CA ARG A 192 -10.25 12.00 4.08
C ARG A 192 -8.83 11.43 3.94
N PRO A 193 -8.00 11.50 4.99
CA PRO A 193 -8.19 12.34 6.19
C PRO A 193 -8.22 13.84 5.83
N PRO A 194 -8.91 14.69 6.61
CA PRO A 194 -8.96 16.13 6.35
C PRO A 194 -7.58 16.76 6.48
N GLY A 195 -7.24 17.69 5.58
CA GLY A 195 -5.95 18.34 5.57
C GLY A 195 -5.54 18.84 4.19
N GLN A 196 -4.24 18.85 3.92
CA GLN A 196 -3.66 19.30 2.66
C GLN A 196 -2.54 18.38 2.19
N VAL A 197 -2.37 18.26 0.87
CA VAL A 197 -1.23 17.59 0.25
C VAL A 197 -0.52 18.53 -0.71
N ARG A 198 0.82 18.43 -0.76
CA ARG A 198 1.64 19.04 -1.81
C ARG A 198 2.71 18.07 -2.29
N LEU A 199 3.11 18.24 -3.54
CA LEU A 199 4.25 17.54 -4.10
C LEU A 199 5.50 18.41 -3.93
N LYS A 200 6.45 17.94 -3.14
CA LYS A 200 7.67 18.67 -2.81
C LYS A 200 8.84 18.09 -3.61
N PRO A 201 9.36 18.80 -4.62
CA PRO A 201 10.56 18.36 -5.31
C PRO A 201 11.79 18.52 -4.41
N SER A 202 12.77 17.65 -4.61
CA SER A 202 14.09 17.75 -3.98
C SER A 202 15.18 17.38 -4.98
N ALA A 203 16.40 17.82 -4.70
CA ALA A 203 17.57 17.46 -5.49
C ALA A 203 18.79 17.25 -4.59
N THR A 204 19.61 16.28 -4.94
CA THR A 204 20.91 16.02 -4.35
C THR A 204 21.97 16.20 -5.42
N ILE A 205 22.99 17.00 -5.11
CA ILE A 205 24.12 17.28 -6.02
C ILE A 205 25.33 16.57 -5.43
N SER A 206 25.92 15.64 -6.19
CA SER A 206 27.16 15.01 -5.75
C SER A 206 28.32 16.01 -5.77
N PRO A 207 29.35 15.81 -4.92
CA PRO A 207 30.59 16.56 -5.04
C PRO A 207 31.15 16.45 -6.47
N PRO A 208 31.87 17.47 -6.96
CA PRO A 208 32.55 17.39 -8.25
C PRO A 208 33.56 16.24 -8.25
N ALA A 209 33.46 15.37 -9.24
CA ALA A 209 34.40 14.31 -9.56
C ALA A 209 35.00 14.55 -10.96
N SER A 210 35.95 13.70 -11.37
CA SER A 210 36.63 13.83 -12.67
C SER A 210 35.69 13.71 -13.87
N ASP A 211 34.53 13.09 -13.69
CA ASP A 211 33.45 12.94 -14.67
C ASP A 211 32.37 14.02 -14.55
N GLY A 212 32.54 15.00 -13.65
CA GLY A 212 31.63 16.11 -13.43
C GLY A 212 30.87 16.00 -12.11
N PHE A 213 29.64 16.50 -12.07
CA PHE A 213 28.75 16.37 -10.93
C PHE A 213 27.47 15.66 -11.36
N LYS A 214 26.90 14.85 -10.46
CA LYS A 214 25.64 14.16 -10.67
C LYS A 214 24.56 14.90 -9.91
N VAL A 215 23.49 15.27 -10.61
CA VAL A 215 22.27 15.79 -9.98
C VAL A 215 21.23 14.70 -10.00
N THR A 216 20.68 14.45 -8.82
CA THR A 216 19.67 13.42 -8.60
C THR A 216 18.43 14.11 -8.05
N THR A 217 17.34 14.08 -8.80
CA THR A 217 16.08 14.73 -8.43
C THR A 217 15.10 13.72 -7.83
N ASN A 218 14.17 14.20 -7.03
CA ASN A 218 13.11 13.39 -6.46
C ASN A 218 11.85 14.23 -6.18
N THR A 219 10.74 13.56 -5.86
CA THR A 219 9.52 14.21 -5.39
C THR A 219 8.89 13.39 -4.29
N ALA A 220 8.55 14.04 -3.18
CA ALA A 220 7.78 13.46 -2.09
C ALA A 220 6.39 14.08 -2.05
N ALA A 221 5.39 13.30 -1.67
CA ALA A 221 4.08 13.82 -1.28
C ALA A 221 4.12 14.17 0.22
N VAL A 222 3.93 15.44 0.54
CA VAL A 222 3.92 15.97 1.90
C VAL A 222 2.48 16.32 2.28
N PHE A 223 2.02 15.72 3.35
CA PHE A 223 0.66 15.84 3.87
C PHE A 223 0.68 16.58 5.19
N ASN A 224 -0.21 17.56 5.34
CA ASN A 224 -0.53 18.18 6.63
C ASN A 224 -1.95 17.77 7.01
N ILE A 225 -2.10 16.93 8.01
CA ILE A 225 -3.35 16.29 8.39
C ILE A 225 -3.94 16.93 9.65
N ASP A 226 -5.19 17.34 9.57
CA ASP A 226 -5.92 17.93 10.69
C ASP A 226 -6.11 16.87 11.80
N GLY A 227 -5.59 17.17 12.99
CA GLY A 227 -5.63 16.25 14.14
C GLY A 227 -4.65 15.07 14.07
N GLY A 228 -3.82 14.99 13.01
CA GLY A 228 -2.76 14.00 12.84
C GLY A 228 -3.23 12.55 12.71
N LEU A 229 -2.32 11.67 12.28
CA LEU A 229 -2.53 10.22 12.17
C LEU A 229 -1.51 9.44 12.98
N VAL A 230 -1.91 8.28 13.48
CA VAL A 230 -0.96 7.27 13.97
C VAL A 230 -0.24 6.62 12.78
N LEU A 231 0.91 5.99 13.02
CA LEU A 231 1.75 5.39 11.96
C LEU A 231 0.95 4.42 11.05
N THR A 232 0.15 3.54 11.65
CA THR A 232 -0.63 2.54 10.89
C THR A 232 -1.69 3.19 9.99
N ASP A 233 -2.26 4.32 10.41
CA ASP A 233 -3.18 5.12 9.62
C ASP A 233 -2.45 5.90 8.52
N ALA A 234 -1.28 6.47 8.80
CA ALA A 234 -0.44 7.10 7.78
C ALA A 234 -0.08 6.13 6.65
N LEU A 235 0.22 4.87 6.99
CA LEU A 235 0.48 3.83 6.00
C LEU A 235 -0.78 3.42 5.22
N SER A 236 -1.86 3.12 5.93
CA SER A 236 -3.06 2.52 5.31
C SER A 236 -3.94 3.54 4.57
N GLN A 237 -3.95 4.81 5.00
CA GLN A 237 -4.76 5.88 4.42
C GLN A 237 -3.99 6.78 3.45
N VAL A 238 -2.65 6.83 3.54
CA VAL A 238 -1.83 7.70 2.69
C VAL A 238 -0.83 6.90 1.85
N ALA A 239 0.18 6.28 2.47
CA ALA A 239 1.31 5.73 1.71
C ALA A 239 0.93 4.54 0.81
N THR A 240 0.16 3.58 1.34
CA THR A 240 -0.28 2.37 0.61
C THR A 240 -1.24 2.70 -0.53
N PRO A 241 -2.23 3.60 -0.37
CA PRO A 241 -3.03 4.09 -1.49
C PRO A 241 -2.20 4.72 -2.61
N ILE A 242 -1.17 5.51 -2.31
CA ILE A 242 -0.28 6.09 -3.32
C ILE A 242 0.50 4.99 -4.04
N ALA A 243 1.09 4.05 -3.31
CA ALA A 243 1.77 2.87 -3.86
C ALA A 243 0.85 2.08 -4.80
N SER A 244 -0.37 1.81 -4.36
CA SER A 244 -1.37 1.11 -5.19
C SER A 244 -1.67 1.89 -6.47
N LEU A 245 -1.91 3.20 -6.39
CA LEU A 245 -2.13 4.04 -7.57
C LEU A 245 -0.97 3.99 -8.54
N MET A 246 0.26 4.15 -8.04
CA MET A 246 1.47 4.12 -8.86
C MET A 246 1.64 2.75 -9.54
N THR A 247 1.30 1.65 -8.87
CA THR A 247 1.26 0.31 -9.47
C THR A 247 0.20 0.22 -10.57
N LEU A 248 -1.01 0.74 -10.36
CA LEU A 248 -2.07 0.72 -11.38
C LEU A 248 -1.69 1.54 -12.63
N LEU A 249 -1.06 2.69 -12.43
CA LEU A 249 -0.62 3.55 -13.53
C LEU A 249 0.55 2.94 -14.28
N SER A 250 1.57 2.44 -13.57
CA SER A 250 2.79 1.91 -14.18
C SER A 250 2.71 0.47 -14.67
N GLY A 251 1.71 -0.29 -14.20
CA GLY A 251 1.56 -1.71 -14.48
C GLY A 251 2.69 -2.57 -13.91
N ALA A 252 3.47 -2.03 -12.97
CA ALA A 252 4.59 -2.68 -12.32
C ALA A 252 4.58 -2.36 -10.81
N GLU A 253 5.18 -3.22 -10.00
CA GLU A 253 5.19 -3.04 -8.55
C GLU A 253 5.76 -1.67 -8.17
N SER A 254 4.98 -0.92 -7.38
CA SER A 254 5.39 0.34 -6.78
C SER A 254 5.30 0.24 -5.26
N SER A 255 6.43 0.43 -4.58
CA SER A 255 6.52 0.33 -3.12
C SER A 255 6.76 1.71 -2.47
N VAL A 256 6.39 1.83 -1.19
CA VAL A 256 6.75 3.00 -0.36
C VAL A 256 8.24 2.93 -0.09
N ARG A 257 9.00 3.89 -0.62
CA ARG A 257 10.46 3.92 -0.52
C ARG A 257 10.92 4.60 0.76
N ARG A 258 10.24 5.67 1.14
CA ARG A 258 10.51 6.43 2.38
C ARG A 258 9.21 6.94 2.96
N LEU A 259 9.14 6.93 4.29
CA LEU A 259 8.06 7.52 5.05
C LEU A 259 8.64 8.32 6.21
N GLY A 260 8.41 9.63 6.20
CA GLY A 260 8.74 10.54 7.29
C GLY A 260 7.47 10.97 8.01
N LEU A 261 7.56 11.15 9.33
CA LEU A 261 6.47 11.61 10.19
C LEU A 261 6.99 12.75 11.07
N ALA A 262 6.17 13.78 11.28
CA ALA A 262 6.51 14.86 12.21
C ALA A 262 5.30 15.40 12.98
N GLU A 263 5.58 15.88 14.20
CA GLU A 263 4.63 16.56 15.08
C GLU A 263 5.39 17.57 15.95
N GLY A 264 5.15 18.87 15.76
CA GLY A 264 5.92 19.91 16.44
C GLY A 264 7.44 19.78 16.16
N ASP A 265 8.22 19.58 17.21
CA ASP A 265 9.68 19.38 17.12
C ASP A 265 10.07 17.93 16.82
N VAL A 266 9.14 16.99 17.01
CA VAL A 266 9.37 15.56 16.78
C VAL A 266 9.45 15.29 15.28
N ARG A 267 10.51 14.62 14.84
CA ARG A 267 10.69 14.20 13.44
C ARG A 267 11.33 12.81 13.37
N VAL A 268 10.66 11.88 12.70
CA VAL A 268 11.11 10.50 12.57
C VAL A 268 10.98 10.00 11.14
N ASN A 269 11.96 9.21 10.71
CA ASN A 269 11.84 8.37 9.52
C ASN A 269 11.42 6.97 9.93
N VAL A 270 10.49 6.40 9.19
CA VAL A 270 9.93 5.06 9.44
C VAL A 270 10.65 4.06 8.56
N LEU A 271 11.07 2.97 9.18
CA LEU A 271 11.66 1.82 8.54
C LEU A 271 10.94 0.56 9.01
N GLY A 272 10.99 -0.50 8.22
CA GLY A 272 10.40 -1.78 8.59
C GLY A 272 9.32 -2.21 7.61
N LEU A 273 8.24 -2.79 8.15
CA LEU A 273 7.15 -3.38 7.38
C LEU A 273 6.64 -2.42 6.28
N GLN A 274 6.39 -2.87 5.06
CA GLN A 274 5.88 -2.04 3.93
C GLN A 274 6.73 -0.84 3.46
N VAL A 275 7.83 -0.47 4.12
CA VAL A 275 8.77 0.56 3.67
C VAL A 275 10.02 -0.10 3.10
N HIS A 276 10.20 0.02 1.79
CA HIS A 276 11.25 -0.63 1.01
C HIS A 276 12.23 0.41 0.46
N SER A 277 13.22 0.80 1.26
CA SER A 277 14.22 1.84 0.90
C SER A 277 14.92 1.58 -0.43
N GLU A 278 15.18 0.30 -0.71
CA GLU A 278 15.89 -0.17 -1.89
C GLU A 278 15.01 -0.34 -3.14
N ALA A 279 13.69 -0.15 -3.01
CA ALA A 279 12.81 -0.23 -4.17
C ALA A 279 13.22 0.83 -5.22
N PRO A 280 13.10 0.51 -6.52
CA PRO A 280 13.52 1.40 -7.59
C PRO A 280 12.73 2.71 -7.56
N ARG A 281 13.31 3.80 -8.07
CA ARG A 281 12.59 5.09 -8.16
C ARG A 281 11.49 5.08 -9.20
N SER A 282 11.72 4.32 -10.27
CA SER A 282 10.89 4.24 -11.46
C SER A 282 10.79 2.77 -11.86
N SER A 283 9.61 2.34 -12.25
CA SER A 283 9.29 0.96 -12.61
C SER A 283 8.10 0.96 -13.57
N GLY A 284 8.21 0.28 -14.72
CA GLY A 284 7.15 0.25 -15.72
C GLY A 284 6.90 1.58 -16.46
N GLU A 285 5.93 1.57 -17.37
CA GLU A 285 5.51 2.74 -18.14
C GLU A 285 4.23 3.32 -17.53
N LEU A 286 4.24 4.61 -17.17
CA LEU A 286 3.08 5.29 -16.59
C LEU A 286 1.98 5.52 -17.64
N PHE A 287 0.79 5.02 -17.33
CA PHE A 287 -0.40 5.20 -18.16
C PHE A 287 -0.94 6.65 -18.17
N LEU A 288 -0.84 7.35 -17.03
CA LEU A 288 -1.23 8.75 -16.88
C LEU A 288 -0.16 9.50 -16.09
N TYR A 289 0.01 10.79 -16.38
CA TYR A 289 0.86 11.71 -15.64
C TYR A 289 0.01 12.78 -14.95
N ARG A 290 0.55 13.45 -13.93
CA ARG A 290 -0.12 14.56 -13.25
C ARG A 290 -0.64 15.63 -14.21
N ARG A 291 0.14 15.96 -15.25
CA ARG A 291 -0.25 16.94 -16.27
C ARG A 291 -1.52 16.56 -17.05
N ASP A 292 -1.85 15.26 -17.14
CA ASP A 292 -3.03 14.79 -17.85
C ASP A 292 -4.30 14.95 -17.00
N VAL A 293 -4.20 14.91 -15.67
CA VAL A 293 -5.34 14.78 -14.73
C VAL A 293 -5.49 15.95 -13.74
N GLY A 294 -4.47 16.77 -13.57
CA GLY A 294 -4.45 17.92 -12.67
C GLY A 294 -4.16 17.58 -11.19
N ASP A 295 -4.12 18.62 -10.36
CA ASP A 295 -3.70 18.54 -8.96
C ASP A 295 -4.71 17.85 -8.04
N GLU A 296 -5.99 17.92 -8.38
CA GLU A 296 -7.10 17.34 -7.60
C GLU A 296 -7.20 15.81 -7.72
N PHE A 297 -6.46 15.20 -8.65
CA PHE A 297 -6.53 13.75 -8.89
C PHE A 297 -6.03 12.95 -7.68
N LEU A 298 -4.89 13.31 -7.11
CA LEU A 298 -4.33 12.59 -5.97
C LEU A 298 -5.24 12.70 -4.71
N PRO A 299 -5.75 13.88 -4.32
CA PRO A 299 -6.75 13.99 -3.26
C PRO A 299 -8.01 13.14 -3.49
N ARG A 300 -8.58 13.16 -4.70
CA ARG A 300 -9.76 12.34 -5.04
C ARG A 300 -9.46 10.85 -4.95
N TRP A 301 -8.28 10.43 -5.39
CA TRP A 301 -7.83 9.06 -5.23
C TRP A 301 -7.73 8.65 -3.76
N LEU A 302 -7.15 9.51 -2.91
CA LEU A 302 -7.00 9.25 -1.49
C LEU A 302 -8.35 9.20 -0.75
N ASP A 303 -9.37 9.94 -1.20
CA ASP A 303 -10.75 9.76 -0.71
C ASP A 303 -11.35 8.42 -1.18
N LEU A 304 -11.16 8.07 -2.46
CA LEU A 304 -11.74 6.89 -3.07
C LEU A 304 -11.16 5.59 -2.52
N ALA A 305 -9.83 5.46 -2.49
CA ALA A 305 -9.14 4.20 -2.24
C ALA A 305 -9.55 3.50 -0.93
N PRO A 306 -9.68 4.20 0.22
CA PRO A 306 -10.21 3.60 1.45
C PRO A 306 -11.65 3.12 1.32
N ARG A 307 -12.51 3.85 0.57
CA ARG A 307 -13.94 3.51 0.39
C ARG A 307 -14.14 2.23 -0.40
N VAL A 308 -13.26 1.96 -1.36
CA VAL A 308 -13.30 0.76 -2.22
C VAL A 308 -12.30 -0.32 -1.80
N SER A 309 -11.60 -0.14 -0.68
CA SER A 309 -10.66 -1.12 -0.13
C SER A 309 -11.33 -2.48 0.15
N PRO A 310 -10.64 -3.61 -0.11
CA PRO A 310 -9.26 -3.78 -0.60
C PRO A 310 -9.06 -3.84 -2.13
N VAL A 311 -10.01 -3.34 -2.95
CA VAL A 311 -9.94 -3.50 -4.41
C VAL A 311 -8.66 -2.92 -5.04
N PRO A 312 -8.20 -1.69 -4.69
CA PRO A 312 -6.96 -1.15 -5.26
C PRO A 312 -5.73 -2.02 -4.97
N GLN A 313 -5.65 -2.60 -3.77
CA GLN A 313 -4.55 -3.48 -3.37
C GLN A 313 -4.59 -4.82 -4.12
N ILE A 314 -5.79 -5.39 -4.29
CA ILE A 314 -5.97 -6.61 -5.09
C ILE A 314 -5.54 -6.38 -6.54
N LEU A 315 -5.92 -5.25 -7.13
CA LEU A 315 -5.51 -4.90 -8.48
C LEU A 315 -4.02 -4.63 -8.57
N ALA A 316 -3.42 -3.95 -7.58
CA ALA A 316 -1.98 -3.75 -7.54
C ALA A 316 -1.23 -5.08 -7.55
N ALA A 317 -1.65 -6.06 -6.73
CA ALA A 317 -1.09 -7.41 -6.73
C ALA A 317 -1.25 -8.15 -8.07
N ALA A 318 -2.39 -7.95 -8.75
CA ALA A 318 -2.62 -8.52 -10.08
C ALA A 318 -1.78 -7.85 -11.18
N TRP A 319 -1.42 -6.57 -11.01
CA TRP A 319 -0.50 -5.85 -11.90
C TRP A 319 0.96 -6.22 -11.65
N SER A 320 1.37 -6.39 -10.40
CA SER A 320 2.74 -6.80 -10.02
C SER A 320 3.03 -8.28 -10.30
N GLY A 321 2.02 -9.09 -10.62
CA GLY A 321 2.19 -10.52 -10.90
C GLY A 321 2.38 -11.36 -9.63
N GLU A 322 1.89 -10.89 -8.48
CA GLU A 322 1.98 -11.63 -7.20
C GLU A 322 1.07 -12.86 -7.15
N LEU A 323 0.09 -12.96 -8.05
CA LEU A 323 -0.86 -14.06 -8.11
C LEU A 323 -0.23 -15.26 -8.84
N ALA A 324 -0.09 -16.38 -8.12
CA ALA A 324 0.72 -17.52 -8.55
C ALA A 324 0.24 -18.22 -9.84
N THR A 325 -1.07 -18.19 -10.14
CA THR A 325 -1.65 -18.84 -11.32
C THR A 325 -2.71 -17.97 -12.00
N VAL A 326 -2.95 -18.23 -13.30
CA VAL A 326 -3.95 -17.52 -14.10
C VAL A 326 -5.37 -17.72 -13.55
N GLU A 327 -5.66 -18.90 -13.00
CA GLU A 327 -6.94 -19.21 -12.35
C GLU A 327 -7.11 -18.48 -11.03
N THR A 328 -6.03 -18.35 -10.25
CA THR A 328 -6.02 -17.58 -9.00
C THR A 328 -6.25 -16.10 -9.31
N GLU A 329 -5.61 -15.58 -10.36
CA GLU A 329 -5.84 -14.23 -10.86
C GLU A 329 -7.30 -14.04 -11.30
N ALA A 330 -7.83 -14.99 -12.07
CA ALA A 330 -9.21 -14.98 -12.54
C ALA A 330 -10.24 -14.86 -11.40
N LEU A 331 -10.13 -15.73 -10.39
CA LEU A 331 -11.04 -15.73 -9.25
C LEU A 331 -10.91 -14.47 -8.40
N THR A 332 -9.67 -14.03 -8.19
CA THR A 332 -9.33 -12.82 -7.42
C THR A 332 -9.89 -11.56 -8.10
N LEU A 333 -9.72 -11.40 -9.41
CA LEU A 333 -10.25 -10.27 -10.17
C LEU A 333 -11.79 -10.28 -10.25
N ALA A 334 -12.41 -11.45 -10.44
CA ALA A 334 -13.86 -11.60 -10.41
C ALA A 334 -14.45 -11.18 -9.05
N THR A 335 -13.77 -11.56 -7.97
CA THR A 335 -14.12 -11.15 -6.61
C THR A 335 -13.94 -9.64 -6.41
N ALA A 336 -12.83 -9.08 -6.89
CA ALA A 336 -12.57 -7.64 -6.85
C ALA A 336 -13.63 -6.85 -7.62
N ALA A 337 -14.09 -7.33 -8.77
CA ALA A 337 -15.16 -6.69 -9.55
C ALA A 337 -16.49 -6.65 -8.78
N GLU A 338 -16.86 -7.75 -8.12
CA GLU A 338 -18.05 -7.80 -7.27
C GLU A 338 -17.92 -6.88 -6.05
N MET A 339 -16.77 -6.90 -5.39
CA MET A 339 -16.48 -6.03 -4.24
C MET A 339 -16.52 -4.56 -4.63
N LEU A 340 -15.93 -4.18 -5.76
CA LEU A 340 -15.94 -2.81 -6.27
C LEU A 340 -17.39 -2.33 -6.46
N HIS A 341 -18.24 -3.14 -7.09
CA HIS A 341 -19.65 -2.81 -7.26
C HIS A 341 -20.34 -2.59 -5.92
N ARG A 342 -20.20 -3.52 -4.98
CA ARG A 342 -20.83 -3.42 -3.65
C ARG A 342 -20.35 -2.20 -2.86
N ARG A 343 -19.10 -1.78 -3.05
CA ARG A 343 -18.53 -0.58 -2.39
C ARG A 343 -18.98 0.72 -3.04
N LEU A 344 -19.07 0.77 -4.37
CA LEU A 344 -19.55 1.96 -5.10
C LEU A 344 -21.07 2.13 -4.95
N TYR A 345 -21.81 1.01 -4.86
CA TYR A 345 -23.27 0.98 -4.87
C TYR A 345 -23.82 0.15 -3.70
N PRO A 346 -23.59 0.53 -2.44
CA PRO A 346 -23.98 -0.27 -1.27
C PRO A 346 -25.49 -0.50 -1.17
N ASN A 347 -26.29 0.43 -1.73
CA ASN A 347 -27.75 0.39 -1.70
C ASN A 347 -28.36 -0.11 -3.02
N ALA A 348 -27.55 -0.59 -3.98
CA ALA A 348 -28.09 -1.07 -5.26
C ALA A 348 -28.80 -2.41 -5.08
N LYS A 349 -30.13 -2.36 -5.14
CA LYS A 349 -31.02 -3.52 -5.14
C LYS A 349 -31.59 -3.77 -6.53
N ARG A 350 -31.95 -5.02 -6.79
CA ARG A 350 -32.69 -5.41 -8.00
C ARG A 350 -34.17 -5.08 -7.85
N PHE A 351 -34.71 -5.32 -6.66
CA PHE A 351 -36.09 -5.04 -6.29
C PHE A 351 -36.11 -4.30 -4.96
N ASP A 352 -37.01 -3.34 -4.81
CA ASP A 352 -37.20 -2.66 -3.52
C ASP A 352 -37.99 -3.53 -2.53
N GLU A 353 -38.02 -3.12 -1.26
CA GLU A 353 -38.67 -3.89 -0.19
C GLU A 353 -40.17 -4.04 -0.41
N GLU A 354 -40.82 -3.05 -1.04
CA GLU A 354 -42.25 -3.08 -1.35
C GLU A 354 -42.56 -4.12 -2.42
N GLN A 355 -41.79 -4.15 -3.50
CA GLN A 355 -41.89 -5.14 -4.57
C GLN A 355 -41.66 -6.56 -4.06
N VAL A 356 -40.68 -6.74 -3.16
CA VAL A 356 -40.43 -8.04 -2.51
C VAL A 356 -41.62 -8.43 -1.63
N GLY A 357 -42.16 -7.50 -0.84
CA GLY A 357 -43.33 -7.72 -0.01
C GLY A 357 -44.55 -8.17 -0.82
N GLN A 358 -44.86 -7.43 -1.88
CA GLN A 358 -45.96 -7.76 -2.80
C GLN A 358 -45.77 -9.13 -3.46
N ALA A 359 -44.56 -9.45 -3.91
CA ALA A 359 -44.26 -10.74 -4.53
C ALA A 359 -44.39 -11.91 -3.54
N VAL A 360 -43.97 -11.72 -2.28
CA VAL A 360 -44.13 -12.75 -1.24
C VAL A 360 -45.60 -12.94 -0.87
N GLU A 361 -46.38 -11.88 -0.74
CA GLU A 361 -47.83 -12.01 -0.48
C GLU A 361 -48.56 -12.69 -1.65
N ALA A 362 -48.24 -12.33 -2.89
CA ALA A 362 -48.78 -12.99 -4.07
C ALA A 362 -48.41 -14.48 -4.11
N LEU A 363 -47.16 -14.82 -3.77
CA LEU A 363 -46.68 -16.19 -3.69
C LEU A 363 -47.41 -16.97 -2.60
N ARG A 364 -47.64 -16.39 -1.41
CA ARG A 364 -48.45 -17.02 -0.34
C ARG A 364 -49.85 -17.40 -0.78
N ASN A 365 -50.48 -16.50 -1.54
CA ASN A 365 -51.83 -16.68 -2.06
C ASN A 365 -51.90 -17.53 -3.35
N SER A 366 -50.76 -17.99 -3.88
CA SER A 366 -50.71 -18.82 -5.08
C SER A 366 -51.03 -20.29 -4.80
N GLU A 367 -51.39 -21.03 -5.84
CA GLU A 367 -51.63 -22.49 -5.80
C GLU A 367 -50.34 -23.32 -5.74
N VAL A 368 -49.16 -22.69 -5.66
CA VAL A 368 -47.87 -23.40 -5.55
C VAL A 368 -47.86 -24.22 -4.26
N GLY A 369 -47.59 -25.52 -4.37
CA GLY A 369 -47.50 -26.41 -3.22
C GLY A 369 -46.20 -26.25 -2.43
N GLU A 370 -46.23 -26.65 -1.16
CA GLU A 370 -44.99 -26.85 -0.37
C GLU A 370 -44.24 -28.09 -0.87
N PRO A 371 -42.89 -28.08 -0.93
CA PRO A 371 -41.93 -27.14 -0.32
C PRO A 371 -41.44 -26.00 -1.25
N VAL A 372 -41.95 -25.93 -2.47
CA VAL A 372 -41.49 -24.97 -3.49
C VAL A 372 -41.82 -23.54 -3.09
N LYS A 373 -43.00 -23.33 -2.51
CA LYS A 373 -43.43 -22.02 -1.99
C LYS A 373 -42.46 -21.48 -0.93
N THR A 374 -42.13 -22.27 0.09
CA THR A 374 -41.14 -21.88 1.11
C THR A 374 -39.78 -21.51 0.47
N SER A 375 -39.27 -22.34 -0.44
CA SER A 375 -37.99 -22.08 -1.11
C SER A 375 -37.97 -20.77 -1.92
N LEU A 376 -39.07 -20.46 -2.61
CA LEU A 376 -39.21 -19.21 -3.36
C LEU A 376 -39.38 -17.99 -2.43
N GLU A 377 -40.11 -18.12 -1.32
CA GLU A 377 -40.21 -17.05 -0.31
C GLU A 377 -38.84 -16.72 0.30
N ASP A 378 -38.09 -17.74 0.70
CA ASP A 378 -36.74 -17.59 1.25
C ASP A 378 -35.82 -16.95 0.21
N ALA A 379 -35.86 -17.43 -1.04
CA ALA A 379 -35.07 -16.86 -2.12
C ALA A 379 -35.35 -15.36 -2.34
N LEU A 380 -36.63 -14.97 -2.42
CA LEU A 380 -37.06 -13.59 -2.59
C LEU A 380 -36.58 -12.68 -1.46
N ARG A 381 -36.65 -13.16 -0.20
CA ARG A 381 -36.25 -12.40 0.98
C ARG A 381 -34.73 -12.32 1.18
N THR A 382 -34.00 -13.37 0.83
CA THR A 382 -32.58 -13.48 1.23
C THR A 382 -31.60 -13.01 0.16
N TRP A 383 -31.77 -13.40 -1.11
CA TRP A 383 -30.73 -13.17 -2.12
C TRP A 383 -31.25 -12.68 -3.48
N TRP A 384 -32.52 -12.95 -3.82
CA TRP A 384 -33.05 -12.59 -5.15
C TRP A 384 -33.29 -11.08 -5.29
N ALA A 385 -33.59 -10.40 -4.19
CA ALA A 385 -33.74 -8.94 -4.14
C ALA A 385 -32.43 -8.19 -4.47
N ASP A 386 -31.27 -8.86 -4.36
CA ASP A 386 -29.98 -8.28 -4.70
C ASP A 386 -29.67 -8.36 -6.19
N LYS A 387 -28.81 -7.44 -6.66
CA LYS A 387 -28.25 -7.49 -8.01
C LYS A 387 -27.48 -8.79 -8.21
N SER A 388 -27.72 -9.49 -9.32
CA SER A 388 -26.94 -10.66 -9.69
C SER A 388 -25.53 -10.27 -10.13
N TYR A 389 -24.57 -11.20 -10.05
CA TYR A 389 -23.19 -10.93 -10.48
C TYR A 389 -23.07 -10.36 -11.91
N PRO A 390 -23.79 -10.89 -12.93
CA PRO A 390 -23.77 -10.30 -14.27
C PRO A 390 -24.33 -8.86 -14.32
N GLN A 391 -25.32 -8.53 -13.51
CA GLN A 391 -25.84 -7.15 -13.43
C GLN A 391 -24.78 -6.21 -12.84
N ARG A 392 -24.10 -6.63 -11.78
CA ARG A 392 -23.00 -5.88 -11.16
C ARG A 392 -21.85 -5.64 -12.14
N LEU A 393 -21.40 -6.68 -12.84
CA LEU A 393 -20.35 -6.59 -13.87
C LEU A 393 -20.72 -5.59 -14.97
N ARG A 394 -21.98 -5.61 -15.43
CA ARG A 394 -22.46 -4.67 -16.44
C ARG A 394 -22.39 -3.22 -15.94
N GLU A 395 -22.87 -2.96 -14.73
CA GLU A 395 -22.83 -1.61 -14.13
C GLU A 395 -21.40 -1.10 -13.89
N ILE A 396 -20.44 -2.00 -13.64
CA ILE A 396 -19.01 -1.67 -13.59
C ILE A 396 -18.46 -1.33 -14.97
N ALA A 397 -18.74 -2.17 -15.97
CA ALA A 397 -18.16 -2.07 -17.31
C ALA A 397 -18.80 -0.99 -18.19
N GLU A 398 -20.06 -0.61 -17.99
CA GLU A 398 -20.75 0.35 -18.87
C GLU A 398 -20.07 1.73 -18.96
N PRO A 399 -19.66 2.38 -17.85
CA PRO A 399 -18.91 3.63 -17.94
C PRO A 399 -17.56 3.48 -18.65
N VAL A 400 -16.89 2.34 -18.44
CA VAL A 400 -15.62 2.04 -19.11
C VAL A 400 -15.83 1.82 -20.60
N ALA A 401 -16.86 1.08 -21.00
CA ALA A 401 -17.18 0.84 -22.41
C ALA A 401 -17.54 2.13 -23.16
N LYS A 402 -18.02 3.16 -22.45
CA LYS A 402 -18.24 4.50 -23.02
C LYS A 402 -16.94 5.29 -23.19
N ALA A 403 -16.02 5.18 -22.23
CA ALA A 403 -14.75 5.93 -22.24
C ALA A 403 -13.69 5.27 -23.13
N VAL A 404 -13.48 3.96 -22.97
CA VAL A 404 -12.48 3.17 -23.69
C VAL A 404 -13.13 1.86 -24.18
N PRO A 405 -13.88 1.90 -25.31
CA PRO A 405 -14.68 0.76 -25.78
C PRO A 405 -13.86 -0.52 -26.00
N SER A 406 -12.61 -0.39 -26.45
CA SER A 406 -11.69 -1.52 -26.70
C SER A 406 -11.36 -2.35 -25.46
N ALA A 407 -11.54 -1.81 -24.25
CA ALA A 407 -11.27 -2.55 -23.01
C ALA A 407 -12.31 -3.64 -22.73
N VAL A 408 -13.54 -3.46 -23.22
CA VAL A 408 -14.69 -4.32 -22.95
C VAL A 408 -15.14 -5.07 -24.22
N GLY A 409 -15.00 -4.44 -25.39
CA GLY A 409 -15.55 -4.96 -26.64
C GLY A 409 -17.08 -5.09 -26.56
N ARG A 410 -17.60 -6.24 -26.96
CA ARG A 410 -19.05 -6.55 -26.90
C ARG A 410 -19.45 -6.88 -25.47
N ILE A 411 -19.90 -5.87 -24.70
CA ILE A 411 -20.21 -5.97 -23.26
C ILE A 411 -21.03 -7.20 -22.84
N SER A 412 -22.04 -7.60 -23.62
CA SER A 412 -22.85 -8.77 -23.31
C SER A 412 -22.04 -10.07 -23.34
N ARG A 413 -21.14 -10.21 -24.33
CA ARG A 413 -20.28 -11.39 -24.48
C ARG A 413 -19.15 -11.38 -23.44
N TRP A 414 -18.52 -10.23 -23.25
CA TRP A 414 -17.51 -10.02 -22.21
C TRP A 414 -18.01 -10.42 -20.82
N LYS A 415 -19.19 -9.91 -20.44
CA LYS A 415 -19.83 -10.18 -19.14
C LYS A 415 -20.15 -11.66 -18.95
N GLU A 416 -20.65 -12.36 -19.96
CA GLU A 416 -20.89 -13.81 -19.87
C GLU A 416 -19.58 -14.59 -19.77
N ALA A 417 -18.52 -14.18 -20.48
CA ALA A 417 -17.21 -14.82 -20.38
C ALA A 417 -16.62 -14.69 -18.96
N VAL A 418 -16.63 -13.48 -18.38
CA VAL A 418 -16.13 -13.25 -17.01
C VAL A 418 -16.97 -14.03 -15.98
N ARG A 419 -18.28 -14.15 -16.20
CA ARG A 419 -19.16 -14.97 -15.37
C ARG A 419 -18.82 -16.46 -15.49
N ALA A 420 -18.65 -16.98 -16.70
CA ALA A 420 -18.30 -18.38 -16.93
C ALA A 420 -16.97 -18.72 -16.26
N GLN A 421 -15.96 -17.84 -16.41
CA GLN A 421 -14.66 -17.99 -15.76
C GLN A 421 -14.75 -18.07 -14.24
N ARG A 422 -15.57 -17.22 -13.60
CA ARG A 422 -15.79 -17.28 -12.15
C ARG A 422 -16.42 -18.61 -11.72
N VAL A 423 -17.41 -19.10 -12.47
CA VAL A 423 -18.09 -20.37 -12.17
C VAL A 423 -17.12 -21.54 -12.31
N ALA A 424 -16.36 -21.58 -13.40
CA ALA A 424 -15.35 -22.60 -13.65
C ALA A 424 -14.25 -22.61 -12.56
N GLY A 425 -13.76 -21.43 -12.16
CA GLY A 425 -12.79 -21.32 -11.07
C GLY A 425 -13.33 -21.75 -9.70
N ALA A 426 -14.64 -21.62 -9.45
CA ALA A 426 -15.28 -22.01 -8.18
C ALA A 426 -15.54 -23.52 -8.07
N HIS A 427 -15.71 -24.23 -9.19
CA HIS A 427 -15.94 -25.68 -9.22
C HIS A 427 -14.68 -26.50 -9.55
N GLY A 428 -13.53 -25.82 -9.73
CA GLY A 428 -12.34 -26.39 -10.35
C GLY A 428 -12.54 -26.51 -11.86
N LEU A 429 -11.47 -26.35 -12.64
CA LEU A 429 -11.47 -26.69 -14.07
C LEU A 429 -11.52 -28.21 -14.22
N GLY A 430 -12.61 -28.83 -13.76
CA GLY A 430 -12.92 -30.22 -14.03
C GLY A 430 -13.16 -30.37 -15.53
N GLU A 431 -12.54 -31.37 -16.12
CA GLU A 431 -12.84 -31.84 -17.46
C GLU A 431 -14.32 -32.24 -17.55
N GLU A 432 -15.26 -31.35 -17.87
CA GLU A 432 -16.64 -31.77 -18.17
C GLU A 432 -17.25 -31.18 -19.46
N GLU A 433 -17.57 -32.13 -20.34
CA GLU A 433 -18.72 -32.31 -21.23
C GLU A 433 -18.99 -31.33 -22.40
N SER A 434 -18.33 -30.18 -22.49
CA SER A 434 -18.59 -29.21 -23.59
C SER A 434 -17.52 -29.17 -24.69
N GLY A 435 -16.44 -29.95 -24.58
CA GLY A 435 -15.44 -30.11 -25.64
C GLY A 435 -14.57 -28.88 -25.92
N HIS A 436 -14.67 -27.82 -25.11
CA HIS A 436 -13.73 -26.68 -25.09
C HIS A 436 -13.30 -26.44 -23.64
N THR A 437 -12.17 -27.01 -23.26
CA THR A 437 -11.39 -26.50 -22.13
C THR A 437 -10.98 -25.09 -22.51
N ALA A 438 -11.38 -24.06 -21.74
CA ALA A 438 -10.94 -22.70 -22.01
C ALA A 438 -9.39 -22.68 -22.04
N ASP A 439 -8.81 -22.23 -23.16
CA ASP A 439 -7.36 -22.16 -23.28
C ASP A 439 -6.83 -21.24 -22.17
N ILE A 440 -5.70 -21.59 -21.56
CA ILE A 440 -5.06 -20.75 -20.56
C ILE A 440 -4.77 -19.36 -21.11
N LEU A 441 -4.54 -19.26 -22.43
CA LEU A 441 -4.38 -18.01 -23.17
C LEU A 441 -5.67 -17.18 -23.23
N ASP A 442 -6.83 -17.83 -23.39
CA ASP A 442 -8.15 -17.16 -23.35
C ASP A 442 -8.42 -16.58 -21.97
N VAL A 443 -8.16 -17.37 -20.92
CA VAL A 443 -8.32 -16.93 -19.52
C VAL A 443 -7.36 -15.77 -19.23
N HIS A 444 -6.12 -15.86 -19.69
CA HIS A 444 -5.14 -14.79 -19.53
C HIS A 444 -5.56 -13.49 -20.24
N ALA A 445 -6.03 -13.59 -21.50
CA ALA A 445 -6.53 -12.44 -22.25
C ALA A 445 -7.75 -11.80 -21.57
N LEU A 446 -8.67 -12.61 -21.04
CA LEU A 446 -9.83 -12.10 -20.31
C LEU A 446 -9.43 -11.45 -18.97
N ASN A 447 -8.47 -12.02 -18.24
CA ASN A 447 -7.90 -11.42 -17.03
C ASN A 447 -7.24 -10.07 -17.31
N GLN A 448 -6.47 -9.96 -18.39
CA GLN A 448 -5.88 -8.70 -18.83
C GLN A 448 -6.97 -7.64 -19.10
N SER A 449 -8.00 -7.97 -19.86
CA SER A 449 -9.14 -7.08 -20.10
C SER A 449 -9.82 -6.68 -18.79
N LEU A 450 -10.10 -7.63 -17.89
CA LEU A 450 -10.75 -7.35 -16.60
C LEU A 450 -9.89 -6.45 -15.70
N ARG A 451 -8.56 -6.64 -15.65
CA ARG A 451 -7.63 -5.74 -14.95
C ARG A 451 -7.76 -4.31 -15.45
N TRP A 452 -7.71 -4.11 -16.77
CA TRP A 452 -7.86 -2.79 -17.36
C TRP A 452 -9.23 -2.17 -17.10
N VAL A 453 -10.31 -2.95 -17.23
CA VAL A 453 -11.67 -2.47 -16.94
C VAL A 453 -11.78 -1.99 -15.49
N LEU A 454 -11.25 -2.73 -14.53
CA LEU A 454 -11.29 -2.34 -13.12
C LEU A 454 -10.38 -1.13 -12.84
N THR A 455 -9.18 -1.07 -13.41
CA THR A 455 -8.30 0.11 -13.33
C THR A 455 -8.99 1.35 -13.91
N PHE A 456 -9.52 1.27 -15.12
CA PHE A 456 -10.25 2.37 -15.77
C PHE A 456 -11.46 2.79 -14.98
N ARG A 457 -12.20 1.84 -14.40
CA ARG A 457 -13.32 2.19 -13.55
C ARG A 457 -12.88 3.00 -12.34
N LEU A 458 -11.82 2.57 -11.65
CA LEU A 458 -11.29 3.31 -10.51
C LEU A 458 -10.79 4.71 -10.89
N LEU A 459 -10.14 4.86 -12.06
CA LEU A 459 -9.69 6.16 -12.56
C LEU A 459 -10.86 7.11 -12.87
N LEU A 460 -11.94 6.60 -13.47
CA LEU A 460 -13.17 7.38 -13.69
C LEU A 460 -13.79 7.83 -12.36
N GLU A 461 -13.87 6.95 -11.36
CA GLU A 461 -14.38 7.29 -10.02
C GLU A 461 -13.46 8.29 -9.28
N ALA A 462 -12.15 8.28 -9.56
CA ALA A 462 -11.20 9.28 -9.07
C ALA A 462 -11.30 10.61 -9.84
N GLY A 463 -12.21 10.71 -10.81
CA GLY A 463 -12.54 11.94 -11.53
C GLY A 463 -11.68 12.21 -12.77
N VAL A 464 -11.03 11.20 -13.34
CA VAL A 464 -10.43 11.30 -14.68
C VAL A 464 -11.55 11.42 -15.71
N ALA A 465 -11.47 12.42 -16.59
CA ALA A 465 -12.48 12.58 -17.63
C ALA A 465 -12.40 11.44 -18.67
N PRO A 466 -13.53 10.98 -19.23
CA PRO A 466 -13.54 9.93 -20.26
C PRO A 466 -12.59 10.21 -21.43
N GLU A 467 -12.50 11.46 -21.87
CA GLU A 467 -11.66 11.88 -23.00
C GLU A 467 -10.17 11.83 -22.66
N GLN A 468 -9.80 12.16 -21.42
CA GLN A 468 -8.42 12.03 -20.93
C GLN A 468 -8.01 10.55 -20.86
N LEU A 469 -8.94 9.69 -20.45
CA LEU A 469 -8.70 8.26 -20.35
C LEU A 469 -8.54 7.61 -21.73
N ASP A 470 -9.38 7.97 -22.70
CA ASP A 470 -9.25 7.54 -24.10
C ASP A 470 -7.92 8.02 -24.72
N ALA A 471 -7.59 9.30 -24.55
CA ALA A 471 -6.33 9.85 -25.04
C ALA A 471 -5.09 9.19 -24.41
N ALA A 472 -5.16 8.76 -23.15
CA ALA A 472 -4.11 7.99 -22.51
C ALA A 472 -4.03 6.55 -23.07
N ALA A 473 -5.17 5.90 -23.27
CA ALA A 473 -5.27 4.57 -23.88
C ALA A 473 -4.64 4.53 -25.28
N GLN A 474 -4.88 5.55 -26.11
CA GLN A 474 -4.32 5.65 -27.45
C GLN A 474 -2.79 5.89 -27.49
N ARG A 475 -2.21 6.40 -26.40
CA ARG A 475 -0.77 6.68 -26.29
C ARG A 475 0.01 5.56 -25.60
N SER A 476 -0.67 4.66 -24.89
CA SER A 476 -0.03 3.61 -24.09
C SER A 476 0.30 2.38 -24.92
N GLU A 477 1.59 2.10 -25.09
CA GLU A 477 2.08 0.90 -25.78
C GLU A 477 1.67 -0.37 -25.01
N ARG A 478 1.71 -0.32 -23.67
CA ARG A 478 1.22 -1.40 -22.80
C ARG A 478 -0.26 -1.74 -23.06
N TYR A 479 -1.11 -0.71 -23.16
CA TYR A 479 -2.53 -0.91 -23.43
C TYR A 479 -2.77 -1.44 -24.85
N GLU A 480 -2.11 -0.86 -25.84
CA GLU A 480 -2.22 -1.29 -27.24
C GLU A 480 -1.83 -2.76 -27.42
N THR A 481 -0.72 -3.19 -26.78
CA THR A 481 -0.27 -4.58 -26.79
C THR A 481 -1.31 -5.52 -26.19
N ALA A 482 -1.96 -5.12 -25.10
CA ALA A 482 -3.02 -5.90 -24.49
C ALA A 482 -4.26 -6.00 -25.40
N VAL A 483 -4.68 -4.91 -26.04
CA VAL A 483 -5.80 -4.90 -27.00
C VAL A 483 -5.55 -5.85 -28.17
N ARG A 484 -4.33 -5.86 -28.73
CA ARG A 484 -3.96 -6.80 -29.81
C ARG A 484 -4.10 -8.25 -29.33
N SER A 485 -3.56 -8.56 -28.15
CA SER A 485 -3.70 -9.88 -27.53
C SER A 485 -5.17 -10.31 -27.38
N TRP A 486 -6.05 -9.41 -26.93
CA TRP A 486 -7.47 -9.73 -26.76
C TRP A 486 -8.20 -9.96 -28.09
N ASN A 487 -7.87 -9.17 -29.11
CA ASN A 487 -8.43 -9.34 -30.45
C ASN A 487 -8.00 -10.67 -31.08
N ASP A 488 -6.76 -11.09 -30.84
CA ASP A 488 -6.23 -12.34 -31.38
C ASP A 488 -6.81 -13.57 -30.66
N GLN A 489 -6.89 -13.55 -29.33
CA GLN A 489 -7.37 -14.71 -28.53
C GLN A 489 -8.91 -14.77 -28.47
N LEU A 490 -9.58 -13.63 -28.31
CA LEU A 490 -11.03 -13.54 -28.05
C LEU A 490 -11.76 -12.67 -29.09
N PRO A 491 -11.62 -12.94 -30.41
CA PRO A 491 -12.18 -12.10 -31.47
C PRO A 491 -13.72 -12.02 -31.42
N TYR A 492 -14.39 -13.04 -30.87
CA TYR A 492 -15.84 -13.00 -30.71
C TYR A 492 -16.29 -11.96 -29.66
N ILE A 493 -15.41 -11.51 -28.76
CA ILE A 493 -15.68 -10.45 -27.79
C ILE A 493 -15.17 -9.11 -28.31
N PHE A 494 -13.92 -9.06 -28.77
CA PHE A 494 -13.20 -7.79 -29.03
C PHE A 494 -13.10 -7.40 -30.51
N GLY A 495 -13.30 -8.34 -31.45
CA GLY A 495 -13.29 -8.09 -32.89
C GLY A 495 -14.63 -7.75 -33.52
#